data_AF-A0A940Q1X5-F1
#
_entry.id   AF-A0A940Q1X5-F1
#
_cell.length_a   1.000
_cell.length_b   1.000
_cell.length_c   1.000
_cell.angle_alpha   90.00
_cell.angle_beta   90.00
_cell.angle_gamma   90.00
#
_symmetry.space_group_name_H-M   'P 1'
#
loop_
_entity.id
_entity.type
_entity.pdbx_description
1 polymer ?
#
loop_
_entity_poly.entity_id
_entity_poly.type
_entity_poly.pdbx_seq_one_letter_code
_entity_poly.pdbx_strand_id
1 'polypeptide(L)'
;MNNNKLFTVRGTIYRVYGHAVHSADTTKNAYANYSFRGKIYSGKMICTYDRKINMGNSYTIYISEKYPDHFAMSKKHIKDAFLTYLTFTFLLTMSVALCGILGTLFIISSIKK
;
A
#
# COMPACT_ATOMS: atom_id res chain seq x y z
N MET A 1 -3.63 -12.98 -17.08
CA MET A 1 -4.38 -12.62 -15.85
C MET A 1 -3.55 -13.04 -14.64
N ASN A 2 -3.06 -12.08 -13.85
CA ASN A 2 -2.15 -12.36 -12.74
C ASN A 2 -2.96 -12.79 -11.52
N ASN A 3 -2.93 -14.08 -11.17
CA ASN A 3 -3.63 -14.64 -10.01
C ASN A 3 -2.93 -14.21 -8.71
N ASN A 4 -3.08 -12.94 -8.32
CA ASN A 4 -2.76 -12.52 -6.95
C ASN A 4 -3.78 -13.17 -6.01
N LYS A 5 -3.47 -14.39 -5.56
CA LYS A 5 -4.23 -15.07 -4.51
C LYS A 5 -4.17 -14.22 -3.25
N LEU A 6 -5.33 -13.75 -2.83
CA LEU A 6 -5.49 -13.01 -1.58
C LEU A 6 -5.78 -14.01 -0.47
N PHE A 7 -5.02 -13.90 0.61
CA PHE A 7 -5.16 -14.74 1.80
C PHE A 7 -5.76 -13.93 2.93
N THR A 8 -6.46 -14.63 3.82
CA THR A 8 -7.04 -14.04 5.01
C THR A 8 -6.30 -14.60 6.22
N VAL A 9 -5.74 -13.71 7.04
CA VAL A 9 -4.99 -14.09 8.24
C VAL A 9 -5.41 -13.22 9.42
N ARG A 10 -5.04 -13.61 10.64
CA ARG A 10 -5.19 -12.77 11.82
C ARG A 10 -3.92 -11.97 12.07
N GLY A 11 -4.06 -10.65 12.14
CA GLY A 11 -2.99 -9.75 12.56
C GLY A 11 -3.32 -9.08 13.88
N THR A 12 -2.34 -8.97 14.76
CA THR A 12 -2.47 -8.28 16.05
C THR A 12 -1.95 -6.85 15.93
N ILE A 13 -2.76 -5.89 16.37
CA ILE A 13 -2.40 -4.48 16.31
C ILE A 13 -1.43 -4.17 17.43
N TYR A 14 -0.21 -3.80 17.07
CA TYR A 14 0.80 -3.40 18.05
C TYR A 14 0.97 -1.89 18.13
N ARG A 15 0.39 -1.12 17.20
CA ARG A 15 0.41 0.34 17.24
C ARG A 15 -0.78 0.95 16.51
N VAL A 16 -1.33 2.03 17.06
CA VAL A 16 -2.39 2.84 16.41
C VAL A 16 -1.95 4.31 16.46
N TYR A 17 -2.11 5.02 15.34
CA TYR A 17 -1.83 6.44 15.21
C TYR A 17 -3.06 7.17 14.67
N GLY A 18 -3.42 8.26 15.34
CA GLY A 18 -4.42 9.21 14.89
C GLY A 18 -4.39 10.46 15.75
N HIS A 19 -4.47 11.64 15.13
CA HIS A 19 -4.65 12.89 15.85
C HIS A 19 -6.13 12.98 16.27
N ALA A 20 -6.39 12.93 17.57
CA ALA A 20 -7.71 13.18 18.12
C ALA A 20 -7.95 14.70 18.12
N VAL A 21 -8.61 15.25 17.10
CA VAL A 21 -9.18 16.61 17.22
C VAL A 21 -10.63 16.51 17.69
N HIS A 22 -11.37 15.48 17.25
CA HIS A 22 -12.68 15.11 17.78
C HIS A 22 -12.75 13.58 17.96
N SER A 23 -13.50 13.13 18.96
CA SER A 23 -13.60 11.77 19.49
C SER A 23 -14.10 10.67 18.51
N ALA A 24 -14.17 10.97 17.21
CA ALA A 24 -14.59 10.05 16.14
C ALA A 24 -13.46 9.63 15.17
N ASP A 25 -12.24 10.18 15.27
CA ASP A 25 -11.34 10.23 14.10
C ASP A 25 -9.91 9.65 14.29
N THR A 26 -9.64 8.95 15.40
CA THR A 26 -8.28 8.49 15.78
C THR A 26 -7.78 7.20 15.11
N THR A 27 -8.45 6.71 14.06
CA THR A 27 -8.25 5.34 13.54
C THR A 27 -7.65 5.26 12.13
N LYS A 28 -7.01 6.34 11.67
CA LYS A 28 -6.60 6.43 10.25
C LYS A 28 -5.33 5.64 9.91
N ASN A 29 -4.46 5.34 10.88
CA ASN A 29 -3.26 4.53 10.63
C ASN A 29 -3.03 3.53 11.77
N ALA A 30 -3.02 2.23 11.47
CA ALA A 30 -2.65 1.21 12.44
C ALA A 30 -1.50 0.37 11.91
N TYR A 31 -0.75 -0.27 12.80
CA TYR A 31 0.29 -1.22 12.47
C TYR A 31 -0.08 -2.56 13.08
N ALA A 32 0.04 -3.62 12.27
CA ALA A 32 -0.25 -4.98 12.70
C ALA A 32 0.96 -5.87 12.48
N ASN A 33 1.09 -6.89 13.33
CA ASN A 33 1.97 -8.01 13.10
C ASN A 33 1.14 -9.26 12.81
N TYR A 34 1.62 -10.14 11.96
CA TYR A 34 0.94 -11.41 11.68
C TYR A 34 1.95 -12.46 11.23
N SER A 35 1.57 -13.74 11.34
CA SER A 35 2.37 -14.86 10.85
C SER A 35 1.77 -15.42 9.57
N PHE A 36 2.59 -15.63 8.55
CA PHE A 36 2.21 -16.30 7.32
C PHE A 36 3.36 -17.18 6.82
N ARG A 37 3.07 -18.47 6.59
CA ARG A 37 4.05 -19.49 6.20
C ARG A 37 5.29 -19.54 7.11
N GLY A 38 5.08 -19.40 8.42
CA GLY A 38 6.16 -19.45 9.42
C GLY A 38 7.01 -18.18 9.52
N LYS A 39 6.69 -17.13 8.76
CA LYS A 39 7.37 -15.82 8.83
C LYS A 39 6.47 -14.79 9.48
N ILE A 40 7.06 -13.95 10.32
CA ILE A 40 6.37 -12.82 10.94
C ILE A 40 6.52 -11.60 10.03
N TYR A 41 5.40 -10.99 9.69
CA TYR A 41 5.33 -9.75 8.96
C TYR A 41 4.80 -8.66 9.89
N SER A 42 5.37 -7.47 9.80
CA SER A 42 4.94 -6.29 10.54
C SER A 42 4.93 -5.11 9.60
N GLY A 43 3.89 -4.29 9.66
CA GLY A 43 3.76 -3.17 8.73
C GLY A 43 2.56 -2.29 9.02
N LYS A 44 2.42 -1.27 8.18
CA LYS A 44 1.27 -0.37 8.22
C LYS A 44 0.06 -1.06 7.61
N MET A 45 -1.03 -1.12 8.36
CA MET A 45 -2.30 -1.66 7.93
C MET A 45 -3.16 -0.56 7.31
N ILE A 46 -3.79 -0.86 6.17
CA ILE A 46 -4.82 0.01 5.59
C ILE A 46 -6.16 -0.28 6.29
N CYS A 47 -6.61 0.69 7.08
CA CYS A 47 -7.80 0.62 7.91
C CYS A 47 -9.09 0.95 7.13
N THR A 48 -10.23 0.44 7.58
CA THR A 48 -11.55 0.87 7.08
C THR A 48 -12.09 2.00 7.95
N TYR A 49 -12.70 3.02 7.35
CA TYR A 49 -13.26 4.18 8.07
C TYR A 49 -14.29 3.80 9.14
N ASP A 50 -15.02 2.71 8.93
CA ASP A 50 -16.19 2.37 9.75
C ASP A 50 -15.86 1.55 11.00
N ARG A 51 -14.57 1.32 11.33
CA ARG A 51 -14.17 0.47 12.46
C ARG A 51 -13.18 1.14 13.39
N LYS A 52 -13.53 1.13 14.68
CA LYS A 52 -12.60 1.49 15.76
C LYS A 52 -11.52 0.41 15.89
N ILE A 53 -10.26 0.83 15.77
CA ILE A 53 -9.10 -0.07 15.88
C ILE A 53 -8.42 0.21 17.22
N ASN A 54 -8.32 -0.83 18.05
CA ASN A 54 -7.67 -0.76 19.34
C ASN A 54 -6.35 -1.52 19.31
N MET A 55 -5.35 -0.98 20.00
CA MET A 55 -4.07 -1.67 20.23
C MET A 55 -4.28 -2.94 21.08
N GLY A 56 -3.50 -3.98 20.80
CA GLY A 56 -3.59 -5.29 21.47
C GLY A 56 -4.63 -6.24 20.86
N ASN A 57 -5.58 -5.71 20.09
CA ASN A 57 -6.61 -6.53 19.46
C ASN A 57 -6.11 -7.22 18.20
N SER A 58 -6.59 -8.44 17.96
CA SER A 58 -6.39 -9.16 16.70
C SER A 58 -7.55 -8.94 15.74
N TYR A 59 -7.24 -8.59 14.50
CA TYR A 59 -8.22 -8.40 13.43
C TYR A 59 -7.92 -9.29 12.25
N THR A 60 -8.98 -9.61 11.51
CA THR A 60 -8.86 -10.27 10.21
C THR A 60 -8.29 -9.28 9.20
N ILE A 61 -7.18 -9.64 8.57
CA ILE A 61 -6.52 -8.86 7.53
C ILE A 61 -6.39 -9.66 6.24
N TYR A 62 -6.42 -8.95 5.13
CA TYR A 62 -6.22 -9.47 3.79
C TYR A 62 -4.80 -9.16 3.35
N ILE A 63 -4.12 -10.17 2.84
CA ILE A 63 -2.73 -10.11 2.41
C ILE A 63 -2.60 -10.66 0.99
N SER A 64 -1.61 -10.20 0.26
CA SER A 64 -1.21 -10.79 -1.02
C SER A 64 0.00 -11.69 -0.81
N GLU A 65 0.00 -12.89 -1.38
CA GLU A 65 1.18 -13.78 -1.32
C GLU A 65 2.41 -13.15 -1.96
N LYS A 66 2.23 -12.33 -3.00
CA LYS A 66 3.32 -11.64 -3.69
C LYS A 66 3.89 -10.47 -2.87
N TYR A 67 3.06 -9.85 -2.04
CA TYR A 67 3.41 -8.67 -1.24
C TYR A 67 2.82 -8.79 0.17
N PRO A 68 3.36 -9.69 1.01
CA PRO A 68 2.83 -9.92 2.36
C PRO A 68 3.07 -8.71 3.29
N ASP A 69 4.03 -7.86 2.98
CA ASP A 69 4.24 -6.59 3.68
C ASP A 69 3.10 -5.56 3.47
N HIS A 70 2.24 -5.77 2.46
CA HIS A 70 1.09 -4.92 2.17
C HIS A 70 -0.21 -5.60 2.55
N PHE A 71 -0.88 -5.09 3.58
CA PHE A 71 -2.09 -5.71 4.12
C PHE A 71 -3.15 -4.71 4.56
N ALA A 72 -4.41 -5.12 4.44
CA ALA A 72 -5.56 -4.26 4.67
C ALA A 72 -6.67 -4.99 5.42
N MET A 73 -7.54 -4.22 6.08
CA MET A 73 -8.74 -4.76 6.73
C MET A 73 -9.83 -5.20 5.74
N SER A 74 -9.75 -4.78 4.48
CA SER A 74 -10.74 -5.09 3.45
C SER A 74 -10.08 -5.50 2.14
N LYS A 75 -10.69 -6.49 1.48
CA LYS A 75 -10.31 -6.92 0.12
C LYS A 75 -10.42 -5.78 -0.91
N LYS A 76 -11.33 -4.83 -0.70
CA LYS A 76 -11.47 -3.65 -1.57
C LYS A 76 -10.25 -2.74 -1.44
N HIS A 77 -9.86 -2.42 -0.21
CA HIS A 77 -8.72 -1.52 0.05
C HIS A 77 -7.39 -2.07 -0.45
N ILE A 78 -7.14 -3.37 -0.29
CA ILE A 78 -5.90 -3.95 -0.83
C ILE A 78 -5.88 -3.89 -2.37
N LYS A 79 -7.02 -4.10 -3.05
CA LYS A 79 -7.13 -3.96 -4.50
C LYS A 79 -6.94 -2.52 -4.95
N ASP A 80 -7.58 -1.59 -4.26
CA ASP A 80 -7.48 -0.16 -4.57
C ASP A 80 -6.04 0.32 -4.39
N ALA A 81 -5.36 -0.09 -3.31
CA ALA A 81 -3.95 0.22 -3.08
C ALA A 81 -3.03 -0.35 -4.18
N PHE A 82 -3.26 -1.59 -4.61
CA PHE A 82 -2.53 -2.16 -5.74
C PHE A 82 -2.76 -1.39 -7.03
N LEU A 83 -4.00 -0.98 -7.29
CA LEU A 83 -4.35 -0.21 -8.49
C LEU A 83 -3.67 1.16 -8.46
N THR A 84 -3.75 1.88 -7.33
CA THR A 84 -3.08 3.17 -7.14
C THR A 84 -1.56 3.07 -7.30
N TYR A 85 -0.94 2.03 -6.75
CA TYR A 85 0.50 1.82 -6.92
C TYR A 85 0.86 1.59 -8.40
N LEU A 86 0.07 0.78 -9.10
CA LEU A 86 0.29 0.47 -10.51
C LEU A 86 0.10 1.70 -11.40
N THR A 87 -0.94 2.51 -11.15
CA THR A 87 -1.18 3.75 -11.90
C THR A 87 -0.07 4.76 -11.65
N PHE A 88 0.38 4.93 -10.40
CA PHE A 88 1.46 5.86 -10.07
C PHE A 88 2.79 5.44 -10.71
N THR A 89 3.12 4.15 -10.68
CA THR A 89 4.32 3.61 -11.32
C THR A 89 4.29 3.83 -12.83
N PHE A 90 3.14 3.60 -13.45
CA PHE A 90 2.96 3.83 -14.89
C PHE A 90 3.15 5.30 -15.26
N LEU A 91 2.50 6.21 -14.53
CA LEU A 91 2.63 7.66 -14.76
C LEU A 91 4.09 8.12 -14.62
N LEU A 92 4.78 7.70 -13.56
CA LEU A 92 6.20 8.04 -13.35
C LEU A 92 7.07 7.55 -14.51
N THR A 93 6.86 6.30 -14.95
CA THR A 93 7.64 5.71 -16.05
C THR A 93 7.43 6.46 -17.36
N MET A 94 6.18 6.86 -17.65
CA MET A 94 5.86 7.69 -18.82
C MET A 94 6.52 9.06 -18.75
N SER A 95 6.52 9.72 -17.59
CA SER A 95 7.19 11.01 -17.41
C SER A 95 8.70 10.92 -17.66
N VAL A 96 9.37 9.89 -17.11
CA VAL A 96 10.81 9.68 -17.33
C VAL A 96 11.11 9.39 -18.81
N ALA A 97 10.28 8.58 -19.47
CA ALA A 97 10.44 8.27 -20.90
C ALA A 97 10.31 9.53 -21.76
N LEU A 98 9.30 10.38 -21.50
CA LEU A 98 9.11 11.65 -22.20
C LEU A 98 10.30 12.60 -22.01
N CYS A 99 10.81 12.72 -20.78
CA CYS A 99 12.01 13.51 -20.50
C CYS A 99 13.25 12.97 -21.25
N GLY A 100 13.41 11.64 -21.32
CA GLY A 100 14.50 11.02 -22.06
C GLY A 100 14.45 11.32 -23.56
N ILE A 101 13.26 11.20 -24.19
CA ILE A 101 13.07 11.50 -25.60
C ILE A 101 13.36 12.98 -25.88
N LEU A 102 12.80 13.89 -25.10
CA LEU A 102 13.04 15.34 -25.25
C LEU A 102 14.51 15.70 -25.04
N GLY A 103 15.18 15.08 -24.06
CA GLY A 103 16.60 15.28 -23.79
C GLY A 103 17.48 14.82 -24.97
N THR A 104 17.20 13.64 -25.53
CA THR A 104 17.95 13.15 -26.71
C THR A 104 17.73 14.03 -27.94
N LEU A 105 16.49 14.48 -28.21
CA LEU A 105 16.20 15.40 -29.30
C LEU A 105 16.92 16.73 -29.15
N PHE A 106 17.00 17.27 -27.92
CA PHE A 106 17.72 18.51 -27.63
C PHE A 106 19.24 18.37 -27.88
N ILE A 107 19.84 17.25 -27.47
CA ILE A 107 21.27 16.96 -27.71
C ILE A 107 21.53 16.85 -29.22
N ILE A 108 20.71 16.09 -29.96
CA ILE A 108 20.86 15.93 -31.41
C ILE A 108 20.70 17.28 -32.14
N SER A 109 19.75 18.10 -31.71
CA SER A 109 19.53 19.44 -32.27
C SER A 109 20.70 20.40 -31.99
N SER A 110 21.40 20.23 -30.86
CA SER A 110 22.53 21.09 -30.50
C SER A 110 23.82 20.70 -31.22
N ILE A 111 23.99 19.42 -31.58
CA ILE A 111 25.14 18.93 -32.35
C ILE A 111 25.04 19.31 -33.83
N LYS A 112 23.82 19.47 -34.36
CA LYS A 112 23.57 19.83 -35.77
C LYS A 112 23.64 21.35 -36.05
N LYS A 113 23.87 22.18 -35.04
CA LYS A 113 23.95 23.64 -35.14
C LYS A 113 25.40 24.09 -35.04
#